data_AF-A0ABD4TZT2-F1
#
_entry.id   AF-A0ABD4TZT2-F1
#
_cell.length_a   1.000
_cell.length_b   1.000
_cell.length_c   1.000
_cell.angle_alpha   90.00
_cell.angle_beta   90.00
_cell.angle_gamma   90.00
#
_symmetry.space_group_name_H-M   'P 1'
#
loop_
_entity.id
_entity.type
_entity.pdbx_description
1 polymer ?
#
loop_
_entity_poly.entity_id
_entity_poly.type
_entity_poly.pdbx_seq_one_letter_code
_entity_poly.pdbx_strand_id
1 'polypeptide(L)'
;MIRFHFNNEFWFRWRFYLLSMMIFVSLVVEPYAKLDVFNVIYFAVLGTFLLLQIFVPECSHKRSYPVGSYHFNWEFYNETSLYLMIYFSRSLYSGPRSSHDVWYWIFLVAAILIIFSFLIKKEKEEKSEE
;
A
#
# COMPACT_ATOMS: atom_id res chain seq x y z
N MET A 1 -20.90 12.41 7.82
CA MET A 1 -20.90 10.96 8.06
C MET A 1 -20.42 10.29 6.79
N ILE A 2 -19.31 9.54 6.85
CA ILE A 2 -18.81 8.79 5.69
C ILE A 2 -19.70 7.55 5.57
N ARG A 3 -20.38 7.41 4.43
CA ARG A 3 -21.20 6.23 4.14
C ARG A 3 -20.34 5.26 3.35
N PHE A 4 -20.37 3.99 3.71
CA PHE A 4 -19.69 2.93 2.98
C PHE A 4 -20.73 2.11 2.23
N HIS A 5 -20.37 1.70 1.01
CA HIS A 5 -21.18 0.79 0.21
C HIS A 5 -20.33 -0.43 -0.18
N PHE A 6 -21.00 -1.57 -0.34
CA PHE A 6 -20.35 -2.80 -0.73
C PHE A 6 -20.01 -2.77 -2.23
N ASN A 7 -18.75 -3.04 -2.56
CA ASN A 7 -18.25 -3.01 -3.92
C ASN A 7 -18.31 -4.41 -4.56
N ASN A 8 -19.40 -4.74 -5.26
CA ASN A 8 -19.56 -6.05 -5.91
C ASN A 8 -18.43 -6.42 -6.88
N GLU A 9 -17.69 -5.43 -7.40
CA GLU A 9 -16.62 -5.63 -8.38
C GLU A 9 -15.24 -5.82 -7.76
N PHE A 10 -15.10 -5.83 -6.42
CA PHE A 10 -13.77 -5.87 -5.79
C PHE A 10 -12.97 -7.10 -6.22
N TRP A 11 -13.63 -8.24 -6.44
CA TRP A 11 -13.00 -9.48 -6.91
C TRP A 11 -12.42 -9.37 -8.32
N PHE A 12 -12.79 -8.39 -9.13
CA PHE A 12 -12.22 -8.19 -10.46
C PHE A 12 -11.06 -7.19 -10.46
N ARG A 13 -10.77 -6.57 -9.31
CA ARG A 13 -9.68 -5.60 -9.18
C ARG A 13 -8.38 -6.32 -8.85
N TRP A 14 -7.36 -6.12 -9.67
CA TRP A 14 -6.02 -6.70 -9.47
C TRP A 14 -5.46 -6.41 -8.07
N ARG A 15 -5.81 -5.25 -7.48
CA ARG A 15 -5.38 -4.83 -6.14
C ARG A 15 -5.87 -5.77 -5.04
N PHE A 16 -7.05 -6.37 -5.19
CA PHE A 16 -7.58 -7.31 -4.21
C PHE A 16 -6.68 -8.54 -4.13
N TYR A 17 -6.29 -9.05 -5.30
CA TYR A 17 -5.37 -10.17 -5.42
C TYR A 17 -3.96 -9.82 -4.94
N LEU A 18 -3.46 -8.61 -5.24
CA LEU A 18 -2.16 -8.17 -4.77
C LEU A 18 -2.12 -8.07 -3.23
N LEU A 19 -3.12 -7.45 -2.59
CA LEU A 19 -3.23 -7.40 -1.14
C LEU A 19 -3.37 -8.80 -0.53
N SER A 20 -4.21 -9.65 -1.12
CA SER A 20 -4.40 -11.03 -0.66
C SER A 20 -3.10 -11.84 -0.76
N MET A 21 -2.36 -11.69 -1.85
CA MET A 21 -1.03 -12.30 -2.04
C MET A 21 -0.03 -11.79 -1.00
N MET A 22 0.03 -10.47 -0.75
CA MET A 22 0.92 -9.91 0.26
C MET A 22 0.62 -10.47 1.65
N ILE A 23 -0.65 -10.53 2.04
CA ILE A 23 -1.08 -11.11 3.32
C ILE A 23 -0.70 -12.60 3.37
N PHE A 24 -0.99 -13.36 2.31
CA PHE A 24 -0.70 -14.79 2.24
C PHE A 24 0.80 -15.09 2.34
N VAL A 25 1.63 -14.40 1.56
CA VAL A 25 3.08 -14.56 1.59
C VAL A 25 3.63 -14.23 2.98
N SER A 26 3.22 -13.11 3.56
CA SER A 26 3.67 -12.69 4.89
C SER A 26 3.20 -13.61 6.02
N LEU A 27 2.06 -14.31 5.89
CA LEU A 27 1.55 -15.23 6.93
C LEU A 27 2.04 -16.67 6.76
N VAL A 28 2.09 -17.17 5.52
CA VAL A 28 2.26 -18.60 5.22
C VAL A 28 3.67 -18.94 4.79
N VAL A 29 4.32 -18.04 4.04
CA VAL A 29 5.64 -18.30 3.44
C VAL A 29 6.78 -17.82 4.33
N GLU A 30 6.55 -16.81 5.17
CA GLU A 30 7.56 -16.28 6.08
C GLU A 30 7.50 -16.97 7.46
N PRO A 31 8.41 -17.92 7.79
CA PRO A 31 8.41 -18.63 9.07
C PRO A 31 8.75 -17.75 10.29
N TYR A 32 8.91 -16.44 10.10
CA TYR A 32 9.33 -15.48 11.11
C TYR A 32 8.30 -14.36 11.34
N ALA A 33 7.05 -14.55 10.93
CA ALA A 33 5.95 -13.68 11.32
C ALA A 33 5.66 -13.82 12.84
N LYS A 34 6.61 -13.37 13.67
CA LYS A 34 6.41 -13.22 15.11
C LYS A 34 5.39 -12.11 15.33
N LEU A 35 4.56 -12.23 16.37
CA LEU A 35 3.70 -11.13 16.83
C LEU A 35 4.56 -10.01 17.43
N ASP A 36 5.26 -9.26 16.57
CA ASP A 36 5.92 -8.01 16.89
C ASP A 36 5.02 -6.83 16.51
N VAL A 37 5.29 -5.66 17.10
CA VAL A 37 4.49 -4.44 16.88
C VAL A 37 4.45 -4.04 15.40
N PHE A 38 5.52 -4.28 14.64
CA PHE A 38 5.63 -3.89 13.22
C PHE A 38 4.81 -4.81 12.31
N ASN A 39 4.79 -6.12 12.58
CA ASN A 39 3.90 -7.07 11.95
C ASN A 39 2.45 -6.73 12.23
N VAL A 40 2.10 -6.38 13.47
CA VAL A 40 0.74 -5.97 13.83
C VAL A 40 0.33 -4.73 13.05
N ILE A 41 1.19 -3.70 12.99
CA ILE A 41 0.93 -2.49 12.20
C ILE A 41 0.78 -2.84 10.71
N TYR A 42 1.69 -3.63 10.16
CA TYR A 42 1.67 -4.05 8.76
C TYR A 42 0.37 -4.78 8.40
N PHE A 43 -0.02 -5.80 9.17
CA PHE A 43 -1.27 -6.54 8.92
C PHE A 43 -2.51 -5.69 9.18
N ALA A 44 -2.49 -4.76 10.15
CA ALA A 44 -3.57 -3.82 10.36
C ALA A 44 -3.76 -2.87 9.16
N VAL A 45 -2.66 -2.37 8.59
CA VAL A 45 -2.69 -1.53 7.38
C VAL A 45 -3.21 -2.33 6.18
N LEU A 46 -2.68 -3.52 5.93
CA LEU A 46 -3.15 -4.37 4.82
C LEU A 46 -4.61 -4.79 4.98
N GLY A 47 -5.02 -5.15 6.20
CA GLY A 47 -6.40 -5.50 6.51
C GLY A 47 -7.34 -4.31 6.29
N THR A 48 -6.93 -3.11 6.71
CA THR A 48 -7.69 -1.87 6.45
C THR A 48 -7.83 -1.63 4.94
N PHE A 49 -6.77 -1.81 4.17
CA PHE A 49 -6.82 -1.64 2.72
C PHE A 49 -7.69 -2.69 2.04
N LEU A 50 -7.64 -3.93 2.50
CA LEU A 50 -8.50 -5.00 2.00
C LEU A 50 -9.97 -4.66 2.28
N LEU A 51 -10.29 -4.23 3.50
CA LEU A 51 -11.63 -3.77 3.87
C LEU A 51 -12.09 -2.60 3.01
N LEU A 52 -11.21 -1.64 2.70
CA LEU A 52 -11.54 -0.50 1.82
C LEU A 52 -11.82 -0.92 0.37
N GLN A 53 -11.35 -2.09 -0.08
CA GLN A 53 -11.74 -2.62 -1.40
C GLN A 53 -13.13 -3.23 -1.39
N ILE A 54 -13.50 -3.87 -0.28
CA ILE A 54 -14.81 -4.52 -0.10
C ILE A 54 -15.87 -3.47 0.22
N PHE A 55 -15.56 -2.54 1.12
CA PHE A 55 -16.39 -1.45 1.60
C PHE A 55 -15.79 -0.13 1.15
N VAL A 56 -16.28 0.36 0.03
CA VAL A 56 -15.80 1.60 -0.58
C VAL A 56 -16.55 2.77 0.05
N PRO A 57 -15.87 3.82 0.54
CA PRO A 57 -16.54 5.04 0.97
C PRO A 57 -17.22 5.70 -0.24
N GLU A 58 -18.46 6.15 -0.05
CA GLU A 58 -19.21 6.95 -1.01
C GLU A 58 -18.53 8.31 -1.17
N CYS A 59 -17.61 8.41 -2.12
CA CYS A 59 -17.03 9.69 -2.52
C CYS A 59 -18.00 10.40 -3.48
N SER A 60 -18.65 11.45 -3.00
CA SER A 60 -19.47 12.32 -3.86
C SER A 60 -18.55 13.12 -4.79
N HIS A 61 -18.37 12.66 -6.03
CA HIS A 61 -17.67 13.40 -7.09
C HIS A 61 -18.32 14.75 -7.44
N LYS A 62 -19.56 15.00 -6.99
CA LYS A 62 -20.33 16.23 -7.26
C LYS A 62 -20.20 17.31 -6.19
N ARG A 63 -19.44 17.09 -5.12
CA ARG A 63 -19.29 18.07 -4.04
C ARG A 63 -18.00 18.82 -4.23
N SER A 64 -18.08 20.09 -4.59
CA SER A 64 -16.95 21.01 -4.43
C SER A 64 -16.66 21.10 -2.94
N TYR A 65 -15.51 20.56 -2.54
CA TYR A 65 -15.09 20.58 -1.16
C TYR A 65 -14.33 21.87 -0.86
N PRO A 66 -14.52 22.48 0.31
CA PRO A 66 -13.74 23.65 0.70
C PRO A 66 -12.26 23.30 0.78
N VAL A 67 -11.38 24.24 0.40
CA VAL A 67 -9.93 24.05 0.47
C VAL A 67 -9.54 23.73 1.91
N GLY A 68 -8.85 22.60 2.12
CA GLY A 68 -8.40 22.14 3.44
C GLY A 68 -9.29 21.10 4.12
N SER A 69 -10.40 20.66 3.53
CA SER A 69 -11.13 19.49 4.05
C SER A 69 -10.45 18.17 3.65
N TYR A 70 -10.30 17.27 4.62
CA TYR A 70 -9.78 15.92 4.38
C TYR A 70 -10.81 15.08 3.63
N HIS A 71 -10.44 14.63 2.43
CA HIS A 71 -11.23 13.69 1.63
C HIS A 71 -10.51 12.37 1.45
N PHE A 72 -11.31 11.32 1.37
CA PHE A 72 -10.80 10.01 1.02
C PHE A 72 -10.35 10.04 -0.45
N ASN A 73 -9.04 10.08 -0.67
CA ASN A 73 -8.44 10.14 -2.00
C ASN A 73 -8.30 8.73 -2.58
N TRP A 74 -9.27 8.33 -3.42
CA TRP A 74 -9.25 7.05 -4.12
C TRP A 74 -8.05 6.88 -5.06
N GLU A 75 -7.51 7.96 -5.62
CA GLU A 75 -6.36 7.89 -6.52
C GLU A 75 -5.10 7.46 -5.78
N PHE A 76 -4.91 7.94 -4.55
CA PHE A 76 -3.81 7.52 -3.69
C PHE A 76 -3.86 6.00 -3.39
N TYR A 77 -5.05 5.46 -3.09
CA TYR A 77 -5.21 4.01 -2.90
C TYR A 77 -5.08 3.22 -4.19
N ASN A 78 -5.20 3.86 -5.35
CA ASN A 78 -5.07 3.17 -6.62
C ASN A 78 -3.61 2.93 -7.02
N GLU A 79 -2.65 3.59 -6.40
CA GLU A 79 -1.25 3.52 -6.80
C GLU A 79 -0.56 2.23 -6.37
N THR A 80 -0.03 1.48 -7.34
CA THR A 80 0.72 0.24 -7.09
C THR A 80 1.98 0.46 -6.24
N SER A 81 2.65 1.60 -6.43
CA SER A 81 3.86 2.00 -5.68
C SER A 81 3.63 1.98 -4.18
N LEU A 82 2.45 2.41 -3.72
CA LEU A 82 2.09 2.45 -2.31
C LEU A 82 2.08 1.05 -1.67
N TYR A 83 1.48 0.07 -2.33
CA TYR A 83 1.46 -1.31 -1.84
C TYR A 83 2.87 -1.92 -1.79
N LEU A 84 3.69 -1.63 -2.81
CA LEU A 84 5.08 -2.08 -2.84
C LEU A 84 5.90 -1.42 -1.73
N MET A 85 5.75 -0.11 -1.49
CA MET A 85 6.42 0.58 -0.39
C MET A 85 6.06 -0.02 0.97
N ILE A 86 4.80 -0.38 1.20
CA ILE A 86 4.35 -1.06 2.43
C ILE A 86 5.02 -2.43 2.56
N TYR A 87 5.07 -3.21 1.48
CA TYR A 87 5.77 -4.50 1.46
C TYR A 87 7.25 -4.36 1.82
N PHE A 88 7.97 -3.51 1.07
CA PHE A 88 9.41 -3.33 1.25
C PHE A 88 9.76 -2.72 2.61
N SER A 89 8.98 -1.78 3.12
CA SER A 89 9.20 -1.21 4.45
C SER A 89 9.14 -2.28 5.53
N ARG A 90 8.23 -3.26 5.41
CA ARG A 90 8.19 -4.40 6.32
C ARG A 90 9.39 -5.32 6.15
N SER A 91 9.73 -5.71 4.92
CA SER A 91 10.84 -6.63 4.64
C SER A 91 12.20 -6.06 5.03
N LEU A 92 12.38 -4.74 4.94
CA LEU A 92 13.64 -4.07 5.25
C LEU A 92 13.77 -3.65 6.72
N TYR A 93 12.66 -3.57 7.45
CA TYR A 93 12.66 -3.13 8.85
C TYR A 93 13.61 -3.93 9.75
N SER A 94 13.67 -5.26 9.57
CA SER A 94 14.50 -6.13 10.42
C SER A 94 15.99 -6.04 10.13
N GLY A 95 16.39 -5.32 9.07
CA GLY A 95 17.76 -5.35 8.57
C GLY A 95 18.14 -6.72 7.96
N PRO A 96 19.36 -6.82 7.41
CA PRO A 96 19.86 -8.09 6.88
C PRO A 96 20.13 -9.05 8.05
N ARG A 97 19.71 -10.32 7.93
CA ARG A 97 20.02 -11.33 8.97
C ARG A 97 21.52 -11.63 9.05
N SER A 98 22.22 -11.45 7.94
CA SER A 98 23.68 -11.53 7.81
C SER A 98 24.12 -10.68 6.62
N SER A 99 25.42 -10.34 6.54
CA SER A 99 25.98 -9.63 5.39
C SER A 99 25.73 -10.33 4.04
N HIS A 100 25.55 -11.65 4.05
CA HIS A 100 25.29 -12.47 2.86
C HIS A 100 23.81 -12.71 2.57
N ASP A 101 22.91 -11.98 3.23
CA ASP A 101 21.47 -12.08 2.98
C ASP A 101 21.11 -11.45 1.61
N VAL A 102 21.30 -12.22 0.55
CA VAL A 102 21.12 -11.77 -0.84
C VAL A 102 19.71 -11.24 -1.08
N TRP A 103 18.69 -11.86 -0.49
CA TRP A 103 17.30 -11.42 -0.63
C TRP A 103 17.05 -10.05 -0.02
N TYR A 104 17.61 -9.78 1.16
CA TYR A 104 17.55 -8.46 1.77
C TYR A 104 18.14 -7.39 0.84
N TRP A 105 19.32 -7.63 0.26
CA TRP A 105 19.96 -6.67 -0.64
C TRP A 105 19.19 -6.46 -1.94
N ILE A 106 18.60 -7.52 -2.51
CA ILE A 106 17.71 -7.41 -3.68
C ILE A 106 16.50 -6.54 -3.35
N PHE A 107 15.85 -6.80 -2.21
CA PHE A 107 14.69 -6.01 -1.78
C PHE A 107 15.06 -4.55 -1.48
N LEU A 108 16.25 -4.30 -0.94
CA LEU A 108 16.74 -2.95 -0.68
C LEU A 108 16.89 -2.15 -1.97
N VAL A 109 17.55 -2.73 -2.98
CA VAL A 109 17.73 -2.09 -4.29
C VAL A 109 16.37 -1.84 -4.96
N ALA A 110 15.45 -2.82 -4.91
CA ALA A 110 14.11 -2.66 -5.46
C ALA A 110 13.33 -1.52 -4.78
N ALA A 111 13.40 -1.43 -3.44
CA ALA A 111 12.75 -0.37 -2.68
C ALA A 111 13.28 1.02 -3.06
N ILE A 112 14.60 1.17 -3.19
CA ILE A 112 15.23 2.43 -3.60
C ILE A 112 14.73 2.83 -4.99
N LEU A 113 14.74 1.91 -5.97
CA LEU A 113 14.27 2.19 -7.33
C LEU A 113 12.80 2.61 -7.37
N ILE A 114 11.94 1.98 -6.57
CA ILE A 114 10.52 2.33 -6.49
C ILE A 114 10.31 3.71 -5.88
N ILE A 115 11.03 4.04 -4.81
CA ILE A 115 10.96 5.37 -4.17
C ILE A 115 11.41 6.45 -5.15
N PHE A 116 12.56 6.27 -5.81
CA PHE A 116 13.02 7.23 -6.82
C PHE A 116 12.05 7.38 -7.98
N SER A 117 11.52 6.26 -8.50
CA SER A 117 10.53 6.29 -9.58
C SER A 117 9.26 7.04 -9.18
N PHE A 118 8.81 6.85 -7.94
CA PHE A 118 7.66 7.55 -7.38
C PHE A 118 7.92 9.05 -7.24
N LEU A 119 9.07 9.44 -6.69
CA LEU A 119 9.45 10.84 -6.54
C LEU A 119 9.56 11.55 -7.90
N ILE A 120 10.17 10.91 -8.90
CA ILE A 120 10.28 11.45 -10.27
C ILE A 120 8.90 11.61 -10.91
N LYS A 121 8.00 10.65 -10.71
CA LYS A 121 6.63 10.73 -11.22
C LYS A 121 5.90 11.93 -10.60
N LYS A 122 5.98 12.09 -9.28
CA LYS A 122 5.41 13.23 -8.56
C LYS A 122 5.96 14.58 -9.02
N GLU A 123 7.28 14.69 -9.18
CA GLU A 123 7.92 15.93 -9.66
C GLU A 123 7.43 16.32 -11.06
N LYS A 124 7.20 15.33 -11.94
CA LYS A 124 6.66 15.58 -13.28
C LYS A 124 5.21 16.01 -13.29
N GLU A 125 4.39 15.44 -12.41
CA GLU A 125 2.99 15.84 -12.24
C GLU A 125 2.91 17.30 -11.76
N GLU A 126 3.69 17.67 -10.74
CA GLU A 126 3.75 19.05 -10.23
C GLU A 126 4.20 20.06 -11.31
N LYS A 127 5.22 19.74 -12.12
CA LYS A 127 5.70 20.60 -13.20
C LYS A 127 4.77 20.69 -14.41
N SER A 128 3.79 19.78 -14.54
CA SER A 128 2.81 19.81 -15.64
C SER A 128 1.57 20.62 -15.32
N GLU A 129 1.38 20.97 -14.05
CA GLU A 129 0.26 21.78 -13.56
C GLU A 129 0.63 23.28 -13.42
N GLU A 130 1.92 23.64 -13.61
CA GLU A 130 2.43 25.02 -13.78
C GLU A 130 2.42 25.49 -15.24
#